data_AF-A0A2V7WW34-F1
#
_entry.id   AF-A0A2V7WW34-F1
#
_cell.length_a   1.000
_cell.length_b   1.000
_cell.length_c   1.000
_cell.angle_alpha   90.00
_cell.angle_beta   90.00
_cell.angle_gamma   90.00
#
_symmetry.space_group_name_H-M   'P 1'
#
loop_
_entity.id
_entity.type
_entity.pdbx_description
1 polymer ?
#
loop_
_entity_poly.entity_id
_entity_poly.type
_entity_poly.pdbx_seq_one_letter_code
_entity_poly.pdbx_strand_id
1 'polypeptide(L)'
;GAARVVLVDQSRDAVEVMRENARALASAGGDVQIVHHDTRIALAALADSGVRFDVIYLDPPYASDLYEPLLELAEHLLETTGLVVAEHFHKRALP
;
A
#
# COMPACT_ATOMS: atom_id res chain seq x y z
N GLY A 1 2.52 16.90 -6.03
CA GLY A 1 2.66 15.45 -6.16
C GLY A 1 3.10 14.86 -4.83
N ALA A 2 3.05 13.55 -4.67
CA ALA A 2 3.58 12.89 -3.47
C ALA A 2 5.11 13.06 -3.40
N ALA A 3 5.65 13.32 -2.21
CA ALA A 3 7.09 13.43 -2.01
C ALA A 3 7.78 12.04 -2.05
N ARG A 4 7.10 11.03 -1.53
CA ARG A 4 7.51 9.62 -1.53
C ARG A 4 6.30 8.72 -1.73
N VAL A 5 6.47 7.65 -2.48
CA VAL A 5 5.48 6.59 -2.67
C VAL A 5 6.17 5.24 -2.47
N VAL A 6 5.58 4.38 -1.64
CA VAL A 6 6.03 2.98 -1.47
C VAL A 6 4.94 2.07 -2.03
N LEU A 7 5.28 1.33 -3.08
CA LEU A 7 4.42 0.37 -3.75
C LEU A 7 4.82 -1.04 -3.28
N VAL A 8 3.84 -1.84 -2.83
CA VAL A 8 4.09 -3.17 -2.26
C VAL A 8 3.18 -4.19 -2.93
N ASP A 9 3.76 -5.24 -3.51
CA ASP A 9 3.02 -6.40 -4.02
C ASP A 9 3.91 -7.64 -4.03
N GLN A 10 3.32 -8.82 -3.86
CA GLN A 10 4.00 -10.11 -3.96
C GLN A 10 4.02 -10.67 -5.40
N SER A 11 3.06 -10.24 -6.22
CA SER A 11 2.92 -10.66 -7.61
C SER A 11 4.04 -10.05 -8.44
N ARG A 12 4.84 -10.92 -9.05
CA ARG A 12 5.91 -10.49 -9.96
C ARG A 12 5.36 -9.66 -11.12
N ASP A 13 4.22 -10.04 -11.67
CA ASP A 13 3.60 -9.35 -12.80
C ASP A 13 3.16 -7.93 -12.40
N ALA A 14 2.56 -7.78 -11.20
CA ALA A 14 2.18 -6.47 -10.68
C ALA A 14 3.42 -5.59 -10.43
N VAL A 15 4.48 -6.16 -9.85
CA VAL A 15 5.75 -5.45 -9.60
C VAL A 15 6.40 -4.96 -10.90
N GLU A 16 6.39 -5.75 -11.97
CA GLU A 16 6.94 -5.31 -13.26
C GLU A 16 6.12 -4.15 -13.84
N VAL A 17 4.79 -4.21 -13.78
CA VAL A 17 3.92 -3.09 -14.18
C VAL A 17 4.20 -1.83 -13.34
N MET A 18 4.35 -1.97 -12.02
CA MET A 18 4.72 -0.85 -11.14
C MET A 18 6.06 -0.23 -11.54
N ARG A 19 7.05 -1.06 -11.90
CA ARG A 19 8.37 -0.60 -12.37
C ARG A 19 8.28 0.15 -13.68
N GLU A 20 7.48 -0.33 -14.62
CA GLU A 20 7.22 0.35 -15.89
C GLU A 20 6.57 1.71 -15.67
N ASN A 21 5.52 1.78 -14.85
CA ASN A 21 4.84 3.02 -14.51
C ASN A 21 5.75 4.01 -13.79
N ALA A 22 6.57 3.54 -12.83
CA ALA A 22 7.53 4.37 -12.14
C ALA A 22 8.59 4.95 -13.10
N ARG A 23 9.08 4.15 -14.06
CA ARG A 23 10.00 4.62 -15.10
C ARG A 23 9.36 5.69 -15.99
N ALA A 24 8.10 5.51 -16.38
CA ALA A 24 7.36 6.49 -17.19
C ALA A 24 7.16 7.83 -16.46
N LEU A 25 7.10 7.81 -15.13
CA LEU A 25 6.90 8.99 -14.27
C LEU A 25 8.19 9.57 -13.68
N ALA A 26 9.36 9.02 -14.00
CA ALA A 26 10.63 9.42 -13.39
C ALA A 26 10.96 10.91 -13.53
N SER A 27 10.47 11.57 -14.59
CA SER A 27 10.67 13.01 -14.82
C SER A 27 9.74 13.91 -14.00
N ALA A 28 8.70 13.35 -13.36
CA ALA A 28 7.74 14.10 -12.55
C ALA A 28 8.29 14.48 -11.16
N GLY A 29 9.43 13.91 -10.76
CA GLY A 29 10.02 14.08 -9.44
C GLY A 29 9.31 13.26 -8.35
N GLY A 30 9.85 13.28 -7.13
CA GLY A 30 9.42 12.42 -6.02
C GLY A 30 10.20 11.10 -5.97
N ASP A 31 10.13 10.43 -4.83
CA ASP A 31 10.78 9.15 -4.58
C ASP A 31 9.78 7.99 -4.70
N VAL A 32 10.05 7.03 -5.58
CA VAL A 32 9.19 5.85 -5.76
C VAL A 32 9.99 4.60 -5.42
N GLN A 33 9.58 3.93 -4.34
CA GLN A 33 10.15 2.67 -3.89
C GLN A 33 9.18 1.53 -4.20
N ILE A 34 9.68 0.46 -4.80
CA ILE A 34 8.90 -0.75 -5.09
C ILE A 34 9.42 -1.89 -4.23
N VAL A 35 8.55 -2.50 -3.44
CA VAL A 35 8.83 -3.62 -2.55
C VAL A 35 8.15 -4.87 -3.10
N HIS A 36 8.96 -5.80 -3.61
CA HIS A 36 8.48 -7.10 -4.05
C HIS A 36 8.52 -8.09 -2.88
N HIS A 37 7.43 -8.19 -2.12
CA HIS A 37 7.34 -9.06 -0.94
C HIS A 37 5.87 -9.32 -0.58
N ASP A 38 5.60 -10.35 0.23
CA ASP A 38 4.31 -10.48 0.94
C ASP A 38 3.96 -9.16 1.65
N THR A 39 2.76 -8.66 1.37
CA THR A 39 2.31 -7.34 1.81
C THR A 39 2.29 -7.22 3.34
N ARG A 40 1.87 -8.25 4.07
CA ARG A 40 1.82 -8.19 5.54
C ARG A 40 3.21 -8.09 6.13
N ILE A 41 4.16 -8.88 5.61
CA ILE A 41 5.55 -8.85 6.06
C ILE A 41 6.18 -7.48 5.77
N ALA A 42 5.95 -6.93 4.58
CA ALA A 42 6.47 -5.62 4.20
C ALA A 42 5.89 -4.49 5.08
N LEU A 43 4.58 -4.49 5.33
CA LEU A 43 3.92 -3.50 6.17
C LEU A 43 4.42 -3.57 7.62
N ALA A 44 4.57 -4.78 8.18
CA ALA A 44 5.12 -4.96 9.52
C ALA A 44 6.56 -4.40 9.63
N ALA A 45 7.43 -4.70 8.66
CA ALA A 45 8.80 -4.18 8.64
C ALA A 45 8.84 -2.65 8.51
N LEU A 46 7.94 -2.05 7.73
CA LEU A 46 7.81 -0.60 7.63
C LEU A 46 7.36 0.01 8.96
N ALA A 47 6.39 -0.60 9.65
CA ALA A 47 5.88 -0.15 10.93
C ALA A 47 6.96 -0.22 12.01
N ASP A 48 7.71 -1.32 12.06
CA ASP A 48 8.84 -1.54 12.98
C ASP A 48 9.98 -0.54 12.74
N SER A 49 10.19 -0.12 11.49
CA SER A 49 11.17 0.92 11.14
C SER A 49 10.71 2.35 11.49
N GLY A 50 9.51 2.50 12.04
CA GLY A 50 8.93 3.80 12.42
C GLY A 50 8.48 4.66 11.24
N VAL A 51 8.36 4.07 10.03
CA VAL A 51 7.84 4.79 8.87
C VAL A 51 6.35 5.06 9.08
N ARG A 52 5.92 6.24 8.61
CA ARG A 52 4.54 6.69 8.61
C ARG A 52 4.19 7.33 7.26
N PHE A 53 2.91 7.27 6.91
CA PHE A 53 2.38 7.76 5.64
C PHE A 53 1.18 8.68 5.88
N ASP A 54 1.11 9.77 5.12
CA ASP A 54 -0.05 10.65 5.09
C ASP A 54 -1.26 9.99 4.43
N VAL A 55 -1.02 9.09 3.46
CA VAL A 55 -2.06 8.41 2.70
C VAL A 55 -1.66 6.96 2.46
N ILE A 56 -2.57 6.03 2.73
CA ILE A 56 -2.41 4.59 2.46
C ILE A 56 -3.57 4.13 1.58
N TYR A 57 -3.24 3.52 0.44
CA TYR A 57 -4.22 2.85 -0.43
C TYR A 57 -4.16 1.35 -0.23
N LEU A 58 -5.31 0.73 0.05
CA LEU A 58 -5.46 -0.70 0.22
C LEU A 58 -6.50 -1.23 -0.79
N ASP A 59 -6.06 -2.08 -1.71
CA ASP A 59 -6.95 -2.86 -2.59
C ASP A 59 -6.70 -4.37 -2.41
N PRO A 60 -6.95 -4.94 -1.21
CA PRO A 60 -6.87 -6.37 -0.99
C PRO A 60 -8.06 -7.10 -1.62
N PRO A 61 -7.90 -8.36 -2.06
CA PRO A 61 -9.04 -9.17 -2.48
C PRO A 61 -10.01 -9.36 -1.29
N TYR A 62 -11.20 -8.74 -1.39
CA TYR A 62 -12.24 -8.71 -0.34
C TYR A 62 -12.67 -10.07 0.20
N ALA A 63 -12.46 -11.14 -0.57
CA ALA A 63 -12.83 -12.50 -0.18
C ALA A 63 -11.74 -13.21 0.64
N SER A 64 -10.68 -12.52 1.04
CA SER A 64 -9.57 -13.11 1.78
C SER A 64 -9.56 -12.67 3.24
N ASP A 65 -9.09 -13.56 4.12
CA ASP A 65 -8.80 -13.31 5.54
C ASP A 65 -7.63 -12.30 5.73
N LEU A 66 -7.27 -11.54 4.69
CA LEU A 66 -6.18 -10.57 4.68
C LEU A 66 -6.67 -9.15 4.96
N TYR A 67 -7.96 -8.86 4.84
CA TYR A 67 -8.49 -7.50 4.98
C TYR A 67 -8.25 -6.91 6.38
N GLU A 68 -8.72 -7.60 7.41
CA GLU A 68 -8.58 -7.16 8.82
C GLU A 68 -7.10 -7.00 9.22
N PRO A 69 -6.20 -7.99 9.00
CA PRO A 69 -4.79 -7.82 9.32
C PRO A 69 -4.10 -6.66 8.60
N LEU A 70 -4.49 -6.36 7.35
CA LEU A 70 -3.91 -5.26 6.60
C LEU A 70 -4.36 -3.90 7.12
N LEU A 71 -5.61 -3.78 7.55
CA LEU A 71 -6.11 -2.57 8.19
C LEU A 71 -5.43 -2.30 9.53
N GLU A 72 -5.29 -3.32 10.39
CA GLU A 72 -4.57 -3.18 11.66
C GLU A 72 -3.12 -2.73 11.43
N LEU A 73 -2.43 -3.32 10.45
CA LEU A 73 -1.07 -2.88 10.10
C LEU A 73 -1.04 -1.46 9.52
N ALA A 74 -2.05 -1.07 8.75
CA ALA A 74 -2.14 0.26 8.17
C ALA A 74 -2.33 1.35 9.24
N GLU A 75 -3.08 1.09 10.32
CA GLU A 75 -3.19 2.02 11.45
C GLU A 75 -1.82 2.34 12.07
N HIS A 76 -0.95 1.33 12.18
CA HIS A 76 0.41 1.51 12.69
C HIS A 76 1.33 2.23 11.70
N LEU A 77 0.92 2.41 10.45
CA LEU A 77 1.67 3.09 9.40
C LEU A 77 1.11 4.47 9.08
N LEU A 78 -0.02 4.85 9.67
CA LEU A 78 -0.71 6.09 9.36
C LEU A 78 -0.20 7.23 10.24
N GLU A 79 -0.02 8.41 9.65
CA GLU A 79 0.14 9.64 10.40
C GLU A 79 -1.14 10.00 11.18
N THR A 80 -1.01 10.81 12.23
CA THR A 80 -2.17 11.16 13.10
C THR A 80 -3.32 11.83 12.32
N THR A 81 -3.01 12.54 11.24
CA THR A 81 -3.98 13.19 10.35
C THR A 81 -4.06 12.51 8.98
N GLY A 82 -3.56 11.28 8.87
CA GLY A 82 -3.50 10.54 7.62
C GLY A 82 -4.85 9.96 7.19
N LEU A 83 -4.91 9.53 5.95
CA LEU A 83 -6.08 8.91 5.34
C LEU A 83 -5.77 7.49 4.85
N VAL A 84 -6.58 6.51 5.27
CA VAL A 84 -6.62 5.18 4.65
C VAL A 84 -7.78 5.13 3.68
N VAL A 85 -7.50 4.78 2.43
CA VAL A 85 -8.51 4.51 1.41
C VAL A 85 -8.48 3.01 1.14
N ALA A 86 -9.52 2.32 1.58
CA ALA A 86 -9.78 0.94 1.20
C ALA A 86 -10.90 0.93 0.15
N GLU A 87 -10.64 0.39 -1.03
CA GLU A 87 -11.72 0.14 -1.97
C GLU A 87 -12.62 -0.98 -1.42
N HIS A 88 -13.86 -1.14 -1.91
CA HIS A 88 -14.71 -2.28 -1.59
C HIS A 88 -15.50 -2.74 -2.83
N PHE A 89 -15.57 -4.05 -3.09
CA PHE A 89 -16.49 -4.56 -4.11
C PHE A 89 -17.93 -4.30 -3.66
N HIS A 90 -18.72 -3.62 -4.50
CA HIS A 90 -20.03 -3.02 -4.19
C HIS A 90 -21.20 -4.04 -3.99
N LYS A 91 -20.95 -5.26 -3.49
CA LYS A 91 -21.95 -6.33 -3.33
C LYS A 91 -22.03 -7.02 -1.96
N ARG A 92 -21.64 -6.36 -0.86
CA ARG A 92 -22.05 -6.78 0.49
C ARG A 92 -22.46 -5.57 1.32
N ALA A 93 -23.57 -5.71 2.03
CA ALA A 93 -23.96 -4.79 3.09
C ALA A 93 -22.93 -4.89 4.23
N LEU A 94 -22.43 -3.75 4.68
CA LEU A 94 -21.62 -3.64 5.89
C LEU A 94 -22.53 -3.92 7.11
N PRO A 95 -22.05 -4.61 8.16
CA PRO A 95 -22.70 -4.60 9.46
C PRO A 95 -22.65 -3.21 10.11
#